data_AF-A0A9D0CRQ4-F1
#
_entry.id   AF-A0A9D0CRQ4-F1
#
_cell.length_a   1.000
_cell.length_b   1.000
_cell.length_c   1.000
_cell.angle_alpha   90.00
_cell.angle_beta   90.00
_cell.angle_gamma   90.00
#
_symmetry.space_group_name_H-M   'P 1'
#
loop_
_entity.id
_entity.type
_entity.pdbx_description
1 polymer ?
#
loop_
_entity_poly.entity_id
_entity_poly.type
_entity_poly.pdbx_seq_one_letter_code
_entity_poly.pdbx_strand_id
1 'polypeptide(L)'
;MKLELDTEKFEEIQTVFITDLVEKIMIKLREGGIEGRQLEELTANIAFSIASAIDDTAMIESNGVAAHPYLTFRAGEDELVHCGENSYTYEFVIPILKKLFDV
;
A
#
# COMPACT_ATOMS: atom_id res chain seq x y z
N MET A 1 20.06 7.66 -10.26
CA MET A 1 19.16 6.51 -10.16
C MET A 1 18.65 6.09 -11.53
N LYS A 2 19.05 4.90 -11.97
CA LYS A 2 18.59 4.18 -13.15
C LYS A 2 17.24 3.52 -12.84
N LEU A 3 16.28 3.62 -13.77
CA LEU A 3 15.00 2.92 -13.69
C LEU A 3 15.14 1.54 -14.34
N GLU A 4 14.80 0.50 -13.59
CA GLU A 4 14.79 -0.90 -14.00
C GLU A 4 13.34 -1.38 -14.05
N LEU A 5 12.90 -1.81 -15.23
CA LEU A 5 11.60 -2.45 -15.41
C LEU A 5 11.71 -3.91 -15.00
N ASP A 6 11.19 -4.25 -13.83
CA ASP A 6 11.22 -5.60 -13.26
C ASP A 6 9.93 -5.83 -12.48
N THR A 7 8.93 -6.39 -13.14
CA THR A 7 7.57 -6.55 -12.61
C THR A 7 7.50 -7.57 -11.48
N GLU A 8 8.27 -8.67 -11.57
CA GLU A 8 8.30 -9.71 -10.54
C GLU A 8 8.90 -9.16 -9.25
N LYS A 9 10.07 -8.53 -9.33
CA LYS A 9 10.70 -7.90 -8.17
C LYS A 9 9.87 -6.74 -7.63
N PHE A 10 9.24 -5.96 -8.49
CA PHE A 10 8.33 -4.90 -8.07
C PHE A 10 7.16 -5.46 -7.25
N GLU A 11 6.54 -6.55 -7.71
CA GLU A 11 5.44 -7.23 -7.02
C GLU A 11 5.82 -7.71 -5.62
N GLU A 12 6.98 -8.37 -5.52
CA GLU A 12 7.52 -8.82 -4.24
C GLU A 12 7.70 -7.65 -3.26
N ILE A 13 8.31 -6.55 -3.72
CA ILE A 13 8.60 -5.41 -2.87
C ILE A 13 7.32 -4.65 -2.50
N GLN A 14 6.38 -4.44 -3.44
CA GLN A 14 5.12 -3.75 -3.12
C GLN A 14 4.28 -4.55 -2.13
N THR A 15 4.30 -5.88 -2.21
CA THR A 15 3.60 -6.75 -1.27
C THR A 15 4.18 -6.61 0.13
N VAL A 16 5.51 -6.59 0.26
CA VAL A 16 6.18 -6.33 1.55
C VAL A 16 5.81 -4.94 2.08
N PHE A 17 5.84 -3.92 1.23
CA PHE A 17 5.52 -2.54 1.59
C PHE A 17 4.08 -2.39 2.10
N ILE A 18 3.09 -2.90 1.38
CA ILE A 18 1.68 -2.78 1.79
C ILE A 18 1.37 -3.66 3.00
N THR A 19 2.03 -4.82 3.16
CA THR A 19 1.91 -5.65 4.38
C THR A 19 2.32 -4.87 5.63
N ASP A 20 3.52 -4.29 5.62
CA ASP A 20 4.01 -3.48 6.75
C ASP A 20 3.09 -2.28 7.05
N LEU A 21 2.55 -1.64 6.01
CA LEU A 21 1.61 -0.53 6.15
C LEU A 21 0.31 -0.95 6.83
N VAL A 22 -0.30 -2.05 6.39
CA VAL A 22 -1.54 -2.60 6.98
C VAL A 22 -1.31 -3.01 8.44
N GLU A 23 -0.20 -3.69 8.72
CA GLU A 23 0.17 -4.08 10.09
C GLU A 23 0.33 -2.86 11.00
N LYS A 24 0.99 -1.81 10.53
CA LYS A 24 1.16 -0.56 11.29
C LYS A 24 -0.16 0.15 11.56
N ILE A 25 -1.09 0.17 10.61
CA ILE A 25 -2.45 0.71 10.82
C ILE A 25 -3.12 -0.04 11.97
N MET A 26 -3.15 -1.38 11.90
CA MET A 26 -3.76 -2.22 12.92
C MET A 26 -3.13 -1.98 14.30
N ILE A 27 -1.79 -1.96 14.38
CA ILE A 27 -1.07 -1.71 15.63
C ILE A 27 -1.46 -0.35 16.22
N LYS A 28 -1.50 0.71 15.40
CA LYS A 28 -1.82 2.06 15.89
C LYS A 28 -3.28 2.20 16.33
N LEU A 29 -4.22 1.55 15.64
CA LEU A 29 -5.62 1.49 16.08
C LEU A 29 -5.74 0.76 17.43
N ARG A 30 -5.04 -0.36 17.59
CA ARG A 30 -5.02 -1.12 18.85
C ARG A 30 -4.39 -0.33 20.00
N GLU A 31 -3.29 0.37 19.76
CA GLU A 31 -2.68 1.29 20.74
C GLU A 31 -3.64 2.42 21.15
N GLY A 32 -4.55 2.81 20.25
CA GLY A 32 -5.64 3.75 20.52
C GLY A 32 -6.85 3.15 21.24
N GLY A 33 -6.81 1.87 21.63
CA GLY A 33 -7.89 1.18 22.33
C GLY A 33 -9.00 0.64 21.43
N ILE A 34 -8.80 0.59 20.11
CA ILE A 34 -9.75 -0.04 19.18
C ILE A 34 -9.53 -1.55 19.18
N GLU A 35 -10.59 -2.33 19.39
CA GLU A 35 -10.53 -3.79 19.53
C GLU A 35 -11.66 -4.49 18.76
N GLY A 36 -11.57 -5.83 18.71
CA GLY A 36 -12.58 -6.71 18.14
C GLY A 36 -12.87 -6.40 16.66
N ARG A 37 -14.14 -6.53 16.28
CA ARG A 37 -14.62 -6.29 14.92
C ARG A 37 -14.31 -4.87 14.41
N GLN A 38 -14.33 -3.88 15.29
CA GLN A 38 -14.05 -2.50 14.92
C GLN A 38 -12.58 -2.33 14.50
N LEU A 39 -11.65 -3.07 15.11
CA LEU A 39 -10.24 -3.05 14.74
C LEU A 39 -10.04 -3.56 13.31
N GLU A 40 -10.69 -4.67 12.96
CA GLU A 40 -10.67 -5.24 11.61
C GLU A 40 -11.25 -4.28 10.58
N GLU A 41 -12.47 -3.79 10.80
CA GLU A 41 -13.18 -2.90 9.88
C GLU A 41 -12.41 -1.58 9.66
N LEU A 42 -11.89 -0.96 10.71
CA LEU A 42 -11.11 0.27 10.57
C LEU A 42 -9.75 0.02 9.92
N THR A 43 -9.09 -1.09 10.22
CA THR A 43 -7.84 -1.46 9.54
C THR A 43 -8.07 -1.61 8.03
N ALA A 44 -9.11 -2.35 7.65
CA ALA A 44 -9.48 -2.55 6.25
C ALA A 44 -9.79 -1.24 5.54
N ASN A 45 -10.68 -0.41 6.11
CA ASN A 45 -11.10 0.84 5.50
C ASN A 45 -9.93 1.81 5.27
N ILE A 46 -9.04 1.95 6.26
CA ILE A 46 -7.87 2.82 6.13
C ILE A 46 -6.88 2.25 5.11
N ALA A 47 -6.61 0.94 5.16
CA ALA A 47 -5.72 0.27 4.22
C ALA A 47 -6.19 0.46 2.77
N PHE A 48 -7.47 0.22 2.48
CA PHE A 48 -8.03 0.42 1.14
C PHE A 48 -7.96 1.87 0.68
N SER A 49 -8.24 2.82 1.57
CA SER A 49 -8.16 4.25 1.23
C SER A 49 -6.74 4.69 0.90
N ILE A 50 -5.74 4.12 1.57
CA ILE A 50 -4.33 4.45 1.32
C ILE A 50 -3.84 3.73 0.05
N ALA A 51 -4.19 2.46 -0.13
CA ALA A 51 -3.84 1.70 -1.32
C ALA A 51 -4.41 2.33 -2.60
N SER A 52 -5.68 2.77 -2.56
CA SER A 52 -6.29 3.44 -3.72
C SER A 52 -5.61 4.77 -4.08
N ALA A 53 -5.11 5.51 -3.08
CA ALA A 53 -4.31 6.71 -3.30
C ALA A 53 -2.94 6.37 -3.91
N ILE A 54 -2.27 5.33 -3.41
CA ILE A 54 -0.96 4.88 -3.93
C ILE A 54 -1.08 4.39 -5.38
N ASP A 55 -2.14 3.65 -5.69
CA ASP A 55 -2.39 3.08 -7.02
C ASP A 55 -2.96 4.10 -8.03
N ASP A 56 -3.10 5.38 -7.62
CA ASP A 56 -3.68 6.46 -8.43
C ASP A 56 -5.10 6.12 -8.95
N THR A 57 -5.86 5.36 -8.16
CA THR A 57 -7.26 5.02 -8.45
C THR A 57 -8.24 5.95 -7.74
N ALA A 58 -7.78 6.63 -6.68
CA ALA A 58 -8.48 7.74 -6.05
C ALA A 58 -8.00 9.07 -6.67
N MET A 59 -8.94 9.97 -7.00
CA MET A 59 -8.59 11.31 -7.47
C MET A 59 -7.91 12.10 -6.35
N ILE A 60 -6.63 12.43 -6.53
CA ILE A 60 -5.88 13.28 -5.60
C ILE A 60 -5.73 14.66 -6.24
N GLU A 61 -6.49 15.63 -5.75
CA GLU A 61 -6.45 17.01 -6.23
C GLU A 61 -6.49 18.00 -5.06
N SER A 62 -5.70 19.07 -5.15
CA SER A 62 -5.81 20.20 -4.23
C SER A 62 -5.53 21.51 -4.95
N ASN A 63 -6.39 22.51 -4.74
CA ASN A 63 -6.29 23.83 -5.37
C ASN A 63 -6.15 23.78 -6.91
N GLY A 64 -6.86 22.86 -7.56
CA GLY A 64 -6.81 22.66 -9.02
C GLY A 64 -5.56 21.96 -9.53
N VAL A 65 -4.71 21.42 -8.65
CA VAL A 65 -3.51 20.65 -9.01
C VAL A 65 -3.77 19.17 -8.70
N ALA A 66 -3.80 18.35 -9.75
CA ALA A 66 -3.89 16.89 -9.62
C ALA A 66 -2.50 16.29 -9.36
N ALA A 67 -2.46 15.30 -8.47
CA ALA A 67 -1.29 14.47 -8.23
C ALA A 67 -1.57 13.05 -8.71
N HIS A 68 -0.61 12.48 -9.45
CA HIS A 68 -0.65 11.11 -9.95
C HIS A 68 0.54 10.35 -9.39
N PRO A 69 0.35 9.59 -8.29
CA PRO A 69 1.43 8.82 -7.69
C PRO A 69 1.96 7.76 -8.65
N TYR A 70 3.28 7.60 -8.64
CA TYR A 70 3.96 6.52 -9.36
C TYR A 70 4.95 5.87 -8.41
N LEU A 71 4.66 4.64 -8.00
CA LEU A 71 5.45 3.93 -7.02
C LEU A 71 6.69 3.32 -7.68
N THR A 72 7.85 3.54 -7.07
CA THR A 72 9.11 2.87 -7.42
C THR A 72 9.82 2.47 -6.14
N PHE A 73 10.63 1.43 -6.20
CA PHE A 73 11.38 0.94 -5.03
C PHE A 73 12.87 0.98 -5.29
N ARG A 74 13.65 1.39 -4.29
CA ARG A 74 15.11 1.35 -4.38
C ARG A 74 15.62 -0.09 -4.25
N ALA A 75 16.35 -0.56 -5.26
CA ALA A 75 16.94 -1.90 -5.29
C ALA A 75 18.47 -1.92 -5.07
N GLY A 76 19.11 -0.75 -5.13
CA GLY A 76 20.54 -0.56 -4.93
C GLY A 76 20.85 0.91 -4.64
N GLU A 77 22.12 1.30 -4.59
CA GLU A 77 22.49 2.70 -4.34
C GLU A 77 22.00 3.65 -5.44
N ASP A 78 21.97 3.17 -6.69
CA ASP A 78 21.64 3.99 -7.86
C ASP A 78 20.58 3.34 -8.76
N GLU A 79 19.76 2.44 -8.23
CA GLU A 79 18.75 1.66 -8.95
C GLU A 79 17.36 1.79 -8.32
N LEU A 80 16.37 2.09 -9.16
CA LEU A 80 14.94 2.11 -8.83
C LEU A 80 14.23 1.06 -9.69
N VAL A 81 13.43 0.20 -9.07
CA VAL A 81 12.59 -0.80 -9.72
C VAL A 81 11.17 -0.26 -9.87
N HIS A 82 10.57 -0.47 -11.03
CA HIS A 82 9.18 -0.14 -11.33
C HIS A 82 8.54 -1.22 -12.23
N CYS A 83 7.22 -1.21 -12.35
CA CYS A 83 6.46 -2.17 -13.18
C CYS A 83 6.04 -1.62 -14.56
N GLY A 84 6.37 -0.37 -14.88
CA GLY A 84 5.98 0.27 -16.16
C GLY A 84 4.59 0.92 -16.14
N GLU A 85 3.80 0.66 -15.11
CA GLU A 85 2.47 1.24 -14.87
C GLU A 85 2.30 1.62 -13.39
N ASN A 86 1.08 1.96 -12.97
CA ASN A 86 0.79 2.24 -11.56
C ASN A 86 0.90 0.98 -10.71
N SER A 87 1.07 1.15 -9.41
CA SER A 87 1.01 0.02 -8.49
C SER A 87 -0.41 -0.55 -8.39
N TYR A 88 -0.49 -1.74 -7.81
CA TYR A 88 -1.74 -2.47 -7.59
C TYR A 88 -1.79 -2.99 -6.15
N THR A 89 -1.37 -2.13 -5.21
CA THR A 89 -1.30 -2.42 -3.78
C THR A 89 -2.66 -2.80 -3.19
N TYR A 90 -3.74 -2.26 -3.76
CA TYR A 90 -5.13 -2.54 -3.37
C TYR A 90 -5.45 -4.04 -3.41
N GLU A 91 -4.90 -4.76 -4.40
CA GLU A 91 -5.17 -6.19 -4.60
C GLU A 91 -4.65 -7.06 -3.45
N PHE A 92 -3.58 -6.61 -2.78
CA PHE A 92 -2.95 -7.34 -1.68
C PHE A 92 -3.65 -7.12 -0.32
N VAL A 93 -4.48 -6.08 -0.18
CA VAL A 93 -5.10 -5.71 1.10
C VAL A 93 -5.96 -6.85 1.66
N ILE A 94 -6.82 -7.48 0.84
CA ILE A 94 -7.66 -8.60 1.31
C ILE A 94 -6.82 -9.80 1.79
N PRO A 95 -5.88 -10.35 1.01
CA PRO A 95 -5.01 -11.43 1.48
C PRO A 95 -4.31 -11.12 2.81
N ILE A 96 -3.84 -9.89 2.99
CA ILE A 96 -3.15 -9.46 4.22
C ILE A 96 -4.13 -9.44 5.40
N LEU A 97 -5.32 -8.86 5.23
CA LEU A 97 -6.35 -8.81 6.28
C LEU A 97 -6.75 -10.22 6.75
N LYS A 98 -6.95 -11.15 5.80
CA LYS A 98 -7.24 -12.56 6.13
C LYS A 98 -6.18 -13.19 7.02
N LYS A 99 -4.90 -12.93 6.71
CA LYS A 99 -3.77 -13.41 7.51
C LYS A 99 -3.69 -12.75 8.90
N LEU A 100 -4.08 -11.48 9.02
CA LEU A 100 -4.00 -10.74 10.29
C LEU A 100 -5.14 -11.03 11.25
N PHE A 101 -6.34 -11.32 10.73
CA PHE A 101 -7.56 -11.48 11.54
C PHE A 101 -8.13 -12.91 11.50
N ASP A 102 -7.46 -13.85 10.83
CA ASP A 102 -7.90 -15.25 10.66
C ASP A 102 -9.32 -15.37 10.05
N VAL A 103 -9.61 -14.57 9.01
CA VAL A 103 -10.90 -14.48 8.31
C VAL A 103 -10.89 -14.97 6.87
#